data_AF-A0A519C2I5-F1
#
_entry.id   AF-A0A519C2I5-F1
#
_cell.length_a   1.000
_cell.length_b   1.000
_cell.length_c   1.000
_cell.angle_alpha   90.00
_cell.angle_beta   90.00
_cell.angle_gamma   90.00
#
_symmetry.space_group_name_H-M   'P 1'
#
loop_
_entity.id
_entity.type
_entity.pdbx_description
1 polymer ?
#
loop_
_entity_poly.entity_id
_entity_poly.type
_entity_poly.pdbx_seq_one_letter_code
_entity_poly.pdbx_strand_id
1 'polypeptide(L)'
;MDITRRGFLKGAIGLAGAGMTGALTVPALKSLLPPPVTRCNKDEAHSTLTYKKEDGKWYENKANDIAKTEDFENLWDVAIVNWAPAELEEELGSCEIQLALAKVPMESGMEELGISVDGGNAVMMAYHTYKCPHLCCKPVFTDEGKSTISGKNFENMFLCPCHLSMFDPISIIENIDEQGRKVMAAELLEGPAPYGLPVVPIAEKDGGLVGLTTHLDWLKYCGQG
;
A
#
# COMPACT_ATOMS: atom_id res chain seq x y z
N MET A 1 2.78 44.23 40.59
CA MET A 1 2.91 45.15 39.45
C MET A 1 1.56 45.79 39.21
N ASP A 2 1.44 47.10 39.40
CA ASP A 2 0.17 47.79 39.15
C ASP A 2 -0.05 47.99 37.66
N ILE A 3 -1.14 47.44 37.14
CA ILE A 3 -1.53 47.60 35.73
C ILE A 3 -1.99 49.04 35.53
N THR A 4 -1.20 49.83 34.81
CA THR A 4 -1.62 51.18 34.40
C THR A 4 -2.70 51.10 33.33
N ARG A 5 -3.60 52.10 33.27
CA ARG A 5 -4.64 52.20 32.22
C ARG A 5 -4.06 52.09 30.80
N ARG A 6 -2.86 52.65 30.59
CA ARG A 6 -2.13 52.57 29.31
C ARG A 6 -1.55 51.17 29.06
N GLY A 7 -1.08 50.49 30.09
CA GLY A 7 -0.63 49.09 30.01
C GLY A 7 -1.78 48.16 29.65
N PHE A 8 -2.94 48.34 30.28
CA PHE A 8 -4.17 47.62 29.93
C PHE A 8 -4.57 47.83 28.46
N LEU A 9 -4.63 49.08 27.99
CA LEU A 9 -5.03 49.37 26.61
C LEU A 9 -4.05 48.80 25.56
N LYS A 10 -2.73 48.86 25.82
CA LYS A 10 -1.72 48.24 24.95
C LYS A 10 -1.87 46.72 24.92
N GLY A 11 -2.14 46.09 26.06
CA GLY A 11 -2.42 44.66 26.15
C GLY A 11 -3.67 44.27 25.35
N ALA A 12 -4.75 45.04 25.49
CA ALA A 12 -6.01 44.81 24.78
C ALA A 12 -5.86 44.92 23.25
N ILE A 13 -5.15 45.94 22.76
CA ILE A 13 -4.89 46.11 21.32
C ILE A 13 -3.99 44.98 20.78
N GLY A 14 -2.96 44.59 21.55
CA GLY A 14 -2.10 43.45 21.17
C GLY A 14 -2.88 42.15 21.05
N LEU A 15 -3.77 41.85 22.00
CA LEU A 15 -4.64 40.67 21.96
C LEU A 15 -5.62 40.72 20.78
N ALA A 16 -6.23 41.88 20.51
CA ALA A 16 -7.13 42.05 19.36
C ALA A 16 -6.39 41.82 18.03
N GLY A 17 -5.19 42.39 17.87
CA GLY A 17 -4.35 42.18 16.70
C GLY A 17 -3.98 40.72 16.49
N ALA A 18 -3.55 40.03 17.55
CA ALA A 18 -3.24 38.59 17.49
C ALA A 18 -4.48 37.75 17.15
N GLY A 19 -5.64 38.09 17.74
CA GLY A 19 -6.90 37.42 17.46
C GLY A 19 -7.35 37.59 16.00
N MET A 20 -7.23 38.79 15.44
CA MET A 20 -7.55 39.04 14.02
C MET A 20 -6.61 38.29 13.08
N THR A 21 -5.30 38.30 13.36
CA THR A 21 -4.33 37.54 12.55
C THR A 21 -4.67 36.05 12.58
N GLY A 22 -4.92 35.45 13.75
CA GLY A 22 -5.30 34.04 13.85
C GLY A 22 -6.61 33.71 13.13
N ALA A 23 -7.62 34.59 13.24
CA ALA A 23 -8.91 34.42 12.59
C ALA A 23 -8.85 34.50 11.06
N LEU A 24 -7.83 35.16 10.50
CA LEU A 24 -7.63 35.25 9.05
C LEU A 24 -6.70 34.16 8.51
N THR A 25 -5.60 33.87 9.22
CA THR A 25 -4.59 32.90 8.74
C THR A 25 -5.07 31.47 8.85
N VAL A 26 -5.80 31.09 9.92
CA VAL A 26 -6.24 29.71 10.11
C VAL A 26 -7.25 29.28 9.04
N PRO A 27 -8.33 30.01 8.72
CA PRO A 27 -9.23 29.63 7.64
C PRO A 27 -8.57 29.66 6.26
N ALA A 28 -7.68 30.62 6.01
CA ALA A 28 -6.92 30.69 4.76
C ALA A 28 -6.04 29.44 4.56
N LEU A 29 -5.33 29.00 5.60
CA LEU A 29 -4.54 27.77 5.55
C LEU A 29 -5.43 26.52 5.48
N LYS A 30 -6.54 26.49 6.21
CA LYS A 30 -7.51 25.37 6.14
C LYS A 30 -8.18 25.27 4.77
N SER A 31 -8.29 26.36 4.00
CA SER A 31 -8.81 26.31 2.62
C SER A 31 -7.89 25.57 1.65
N LEU A 32 -6.61 25.39 1.99
CA LEU A 32 -5.65 24.59 1.23
C LEU A 32 -5.73 23.10 1.59
N LEU A 33 -6.35 22.75 2.72
CA LEU A 33 -6.58 21.36 3.08
C LEU A 33 -7.71 20.83 2.18
N PRO A 34 -7.50 19.71 1.47
CA PRO A 34 -8.58 19.10 0.72
C PRO A 34 -9.74 18.77 1.68
N PRO A 35 -11.00 19.09 1.32
CA PRO A 35 -12.13 18.78 2.19
C PRO A 35 -12.22 17.26 2.41
N PRO A 36 -12.67 16.80 3.59
CA PRO A 36 -13.02 15.40 3.79
C PRO A 36 -14.28 15.12 2.99
N VAL A 37 -14.10 14.63 1.77
CA VAL A 37 -15.17 14.13 0.91
C VAL A 37 -15.05 12.62 0.89
N THR A 38 -16.13 11.92 1.21
CA THR A 38 -16.30 10.54 0.73
C THR A 38 -16.37 10.62 -0.79
N ARG A 39 -15.26 10.27 -1.43
CA ARG A 39 -15.05 10.23 -2.88
C ARG A 39 -15.55 8.91 -3.47
N CYS A 40 -15.58 7.84 -2.68
CA CYS A 40 -15.78 6.50 -3.20
C CYS A 40 -17.26 6.14 -3.29
N ASN A 41 -17.64 5.51 -4.41
CA ASN A 41 -18.98 4.98 -4.59
C ASN A 41 -19.12 3.68 -3.77
N LYS A 42 -19.98 3.67 -2.75
CA LYS A 42 -20.19 2.49 -1.90
C LYS A 42 -20.72 1.28 -2.67
N ASP A 43 -21.43 1.50 -3.77
CA ASP A 43 -21.98 0.42 -4.60
C ASP A 43 -20.89 -0.26 -5.46
N GLU A 44 -19.72 0.38 -5.61
CA GLU A 44 -18.55 -0.16 -6.30
C GLU A 44 -17.56 -0.84 -5.36
N ALA A 45 -17.78 -0.76 -4.04
CA ALA A 45 -16.88 -1.37 -3.07
C ALA A 45 -16.96 -2.90 -3.11
N HIS A 46 -15.81 -3.58 -3.22
CA HIS A 46 -15.72 -5.03 -3.24
C HIS A 46 -14.45 -5.53 -2.54
N SER A 47 -14.57 -6.62 -1.78
CA SER A 47 -13.43 -7.29 -1.14
C SER A 47 -12.71 -8.26 -2.09
N THR A 48 -13.34 -8.64 -3.20
CA THR A 48 -12.77 -9.55 -4.20
C THR A 48 -11.61 -8.92 -4.94
N LEU A 49 -10.62 -9.75 -5.27
CA LEU A 49 -9.51 -9.37 -6.13
C LEU A 49 -9.93 -9.58 -7.59
N THR A 50 -9.96 -8.52 -8.38
CA THR A 50 -10.36 -8.59 -9.79
C THR A 50 -9.19 -8.24 -10.69
N TYR A 51 -8.97 -8.97 -11.79
CA TYR A 51 -7.85 -8.68 -12.67
C TYR A 51 -7.92 -7.26 -13.25
N LYS A 52 -6.79 -6.56 -13.17
CA LYS A 52 -6.63 -5.30 -13.89
C LYS A 52 -6.39 -5.60 -15.37
N LYS A 53 -6.98 -4.80 -16.26
CA LYS A 53 -6.66 -4.86 -17.68
C LYS A 53 -5.20 -4.42 -17.93
N GLU A 54 -4.37 -5.33 -18.40
CA GLU A 54 -3.00 -5.05 -18.87
C GLU A 54 -2.71 -5.85 -20.16
N ASP A 55 -2.38 -5.15 -21.24
CA ASP A 55 -2.16 -5.75 -22.56
C ASP A 55 -0.83 -6.55 -22.57
N GLY A 56 -0.82 -7.72 -23.23
CA GLY A 56 0.37 -8.55 -23.36
C GLY A 56 0.76 -9.33 -22.10
N LYS A 57 -0.13 -9.38 -21.11
CA LYS A 57 -0.01 -10.25 -19.93
C LYS A 57 -0.84 -11.52 -20.12
N TRP A 58 -0.43 -12.61 -19.47
CA TRP A 58 -1.14 -13.91 -19.57
C TRP A 58 -2.60 -13.83 -19.14
N TYR A 59 -2.94 -12.88 -18.26
CA TYR A 59 -4.28 -12.62 -17.74
C TYR A 59 -5.05 -11.52 -18.51
N GLU A 60 -4.57 -11.06 -19.67
CA GLU A 60 -5.18 -9.94 -20.41
C GLU A 60 -6.67 -10.16 -20.72
N ASN A 61 -7.07 -11.41 -20.97
CA ASN A 61 -8.45 -11.79 -21.31
C ASN A 61 -9.36 -11.98 -20.09
N LYS A 62 -8.82 -11.81 -18.87
CA LYS A 62 -9.54 -11.96 -17.60
C LYS A 62 -9.91 -10.63 -16.95
N ALA A 63 -9.75 -9.51 -17.66
CA ALA A 63 -9.95 -8.17 -17.10
C ALA A 63 -11.33 -8.01 -16.42
N ASN A 64 -11.33 -7.58 -15.17
CA ASN A 64 -12.47 -7.47 -14.24
C ASN A 64 -13.07 -8.79 -13.75
N ASP A 65 -12.58 -9.94 -14.22
CA ASP A 65 -12.96 -11.23 -13.64
C ASP A 65 -12.36 -11.36 -12.24
N ILE A 66 -13.07 -12.08 -11.37
CA ILE A 66 -12.59 -12.40 -10.03
C ILE A 66 -11.44 -13.41 -10.15
N ALA A 67 -10.31 -13.09 -9.55
CA ALA A 67 -9.14 -13.96 -9.53
C ALA A 67 -9.38 -15.21 -8.68
N LYS A 68 -8.94 -16.36 -9.17
CA LYS A 68 -9.02 -17.65 -8.49
C LYS A 68 -7.63 -18.26 -8.36
N THR A 69 -7.47 -19.17 -7.40
CA THR A 69 -6.23 -19.94 -7.25
C THR A 69 -5.92 -20.76 -8.50
N GLU A 70 -6.94 -21.32 -9.13
CA GLU A 70 -6.87 -22.15 -10.35
C GLU A 70 -6.38 -21.40 -11.59
N ASP A 71 -6.49 -20.06 -11.59
CA ASP A 71 -6.05 -19.25 -12.74
C ASP A 71 -4.51 -19.20 -12.86
N PHE A 72 -3.79 -19.51 -11.77
CA PHE A 72 -2.33 -19.47 -11.68
C PHE A 72 -1.76 -20.87 -11.88
N GLU A 73 -1.55 -21.23 -13.14
CA GLU A 73 -1.10 -22.57 -13.55
C GLU A 73 0.34 -22.83 -13.09
N ASN A 74 1.23 -21.85 -13.29
CA ASN A 74 2.67 -21.98 -13.07
C ASN A 74 3.10 -21.29 -11.78
N LEU A 75 4.17 -21.83 -11.19
CA LEU A 75 4.93 -21.12 -10.17
C LEU A 75 5.48 -19.82 -10.79
N TRP A 76 5.42 -18.74 -10.02
CA TRP A 76 5.78 -17.38 -10.45
C TRP A 76 4.83 -16.73 -11.46
N ASP A 77 3.63 -17.29 -11.67
CA ASP A 77 2.57 -16.52 -12.30
C ASP A 77 2.21 -15.34 -11.39
N VAL A 78 2.39 -14.12 -11.91
CA VAL A 78 2.06 -12.87 -11.22
C VAL A 78 1.05 -12.07 -12.05
N ALA A 79 0.00 -11.59 -11.39
CA ALA A 79 -1.00 -10.73 -11.99
C ALA A 79 -1.26 -9.48 -11.15
N ILE A 80 -1.61 -8.38 -11.81
CA ILE A 80 -2.07 -7.18 -11.13
C ILE A 80 -3.58 -7.26 -10.95
N VAL A 81 -4.03 -7.12 -9.71
CA VAL A 81 -5.44 -7.14 -9.34
C VAL A 81 -5.84 -5.82 -8.70
N ASN A 82 -7.08 -5.40 -8.95
CA ASN A 82 -7.72 -4.30 -8.26
C ASN A 82 -8.40 -4.81 -6.98
N TRP A 83 -8.32 -4.00 -5.92
CA TRP A 83 -8.94 -4.27 -4.63
C TRP A 83 -9.54 -2.97 -4.07
N ALA A 84 -10.84 -3.00 -3.75
CA ALA A 84 -11.63 -1.82 -3.43
C ALA A 84 -12.62 -2.05 -2.26
N PRO A 85 -12.23 -2.62 -1.10
CA PRO A 85 -13.16 -2.77 0.01
C PRO A 85 -13.51 -1.39 0.60
N ALA A 86 -14.67 -1.30 1.22
CA ALA A 86 -15.21 -0.02 1.71
C ALA A 86 -14.29 0.66 2.74
N GLU A 87 -13.54 -0.13 3.51
CA GLU A 87 -12.63 0.31 4.56
C GLU A 87 -11.39 1.03 4.01
N LEU A 88 -11.04 0.88 2.72
CA LEU A 88 -9.88 1.59 2.14
C LEU A 88 -10.04 3.10 2.16
N GLU A 89 -11.26 3.60 1.96
CA GLU A 89 -11.49 5.05 1.95
C GLU A 89 -11.27 5.64 3.34
N GLU A 90 -11.81 4.99 4.36
CA GLU A 90 -11.71 5.43 5.75
C GLU A 90 -10.27 5.34 6.26
N GLU A 91 -9.58 4.24 5.94
CA GLU A 91 -8.26 3.97 6.49
C GLU A 91 -7.13 4.61 5.68
N LEU A 92 -7.25 4.65 4.34
CA LEU A 92 -6.18 5.06 3.42
C LEU A 92 -6.53 6.26 2.53
N GLY A 93 -7.77 6.76 2.56
CA GLY A 93 -8.24 7.81 1.66
C GLY A 93 -8.25 7.40 0.17
N SER A 94 -8.29 6.09 -0.11
CA SER A 94 -8.21 5.52 -1.46
C SER A 94 -9.45 4.67 -1.75
N CYS A 95 -10.03 4.76 -2.95
CA CYS A 95 -11.20 3.95 -3.32
C CYS A 95 -10.83 2.56 -3.80
N GLU A 96 -9.70 2.44 -4.46
CA GLU A 96 -9.18 1.22 -5.06
C GLU A 96 -7.66 1.29 -5.03
N ILE A 97 -7.02 0.16 -4.75
CA ILE A 97 -5.56 -0.01 -4.88
C ILE A 97 -5.25 -1.22 -5.75
N GLN A 98 -4.05 -1.22 -6.35
CA GLN A 98 -3.56 -2.33 -7.16
C GLN A 98 -2.59 -3.18 -6.34
N LEU A 99 -2.85 -4.48 -6.30
CA LEU A 99 -1.97 -5.46 -5.67
C LEU A 99 -1.32 -6.33 -6.74
N ALA A 100 -0.15 -6.88 -6.45
CA ALA A 100 0.38 -8.00 -7.21
C ALA A 100 -0.03 -9.29 -6.51
N LEU A 101 -0.84 -10.09 -7.18
CA LEU A 101 -1.22 -11.43 -6.75
C LEU A 101 -0.27 -12.42 -7.43
N ALA A 102 0.41 -13.25 -6.65
CA ALA A 102 1.43 -14.16 -7.15
C ALA A 102 1.28 -15.55 -6.57
N LYS A 103 1.56 -16.57 -7.39
CA LYS A 103 1.79 -17.95 -6.95
C LYS A 103 3.28 -18.15 -6.72
N VAL A 104 3.69 -18.31 -5.46
CA VAL A 104 5.11 -18.41 -5.08
C VAL A 104 5.38 -19.70 -4.31
N PRO A 105 6.65 -20.15 -4.22
CA PRO A 105 7.03 -21.23 -3.31
C PRO A 105 6.54 -20.97 -1.89
N MET A 106 6.11 -22.03 -1.21
CA MET A 106 5.81 -21.95 0.21
C MET A 106 7.12 -21.79 0.99
N GLU A 107 7.21 -20.71 1.76
CA GLU A 107 8.27 -20.46 2.73
C GLU A 107 7.65 -20.11 4.09
N SER A 108 8.45 -20.26 5.15
CA SER A 108 8.02 -19.97 6.52
C SER A 108 7.57 -18.51 6.69
N GLY A 109 6.48 -18.28 7.42
CA GLY A 109 5.95 -16.94 7.71
C GLY A 109 4.86 -16.48 6.75
N MET A 110 4.46 -17.33 5.80
CA MET A 110 3.40 -17.06 4.81
C MET A 110 2.04 -17.65 5.20
N GLU A 111 2.00 -18.55 6.17
CA GLU A 111 0.86 -19.44 6.44
C GLU A 111 -0.42 -18.70 6.85
N GLU A 112 -0.31 -17.53 7.47
CA GLU A 112 -1.44 -16.70 7.91
C GLU A 112 -1.73 -15.52 6.97
N LEU A 113 -0.92 -15.35 5.91
CA LEU A 113 -0.99 -14.22 4.99
C LEU A 113 -1.52 -14.63 3.61
N GLY A 114 -1.26 -15.87 3.20
CA GLY A 114 -1.63 -16.40 1.90
C GLY A 114 -2.54 -17.62 1.96
N ILE A 115 -2.80 -18.19 0.79
CA ILE A 115 -3.57 -19.44 0.65
C ILE A 115 -2.66 -20.52 0.11
N SER A 116 -2.48 -21.58 0.89
CA SER A 116 -1.70 -22.73 0.46
C SER A 116 -2.34 -23.43 -0.74
N VAL A 117 -1.56 -23.68 -1.78
CA VAL A 117 -1.95 -24.37 -3.01
C VAL A 117 -0.97 -25.50 -3.33
N ASP A 118 -1.26 -26.29 -4.37
CA ASP A 118 -0.41 -27.40 -4.84
C ASP A 118 0.00 -28.39 -3.73
N GLY A 119 -0.94 -28.68 -2.83
CA GLY A 119 -0.74 -29.62 -1.72
C GLY A 119 0.24 -29.14 -0.65
N GLY A 120 0.46 -27.83 -0.52
CA GLY A 120 1.35 -27.26 0.50
C GLY A 120 2.67 -26.70 -0.02
N ASN A 121 3.01 -26.96 -1.29
CA ASN A 121 4.32 -26.61 -1.84
C ASN A 121 4.39 -25.17 -2.36
N ALA A 122 3.23 -24.55 -2.61
CA ALA A 122 3.13 -23.19 -3.08
C ALA A 122 2.04 -22.44 -2.29
N VAL A 123 2.06 -21.12 -2.41
CA VAL A 123 1.12 -20.24 -1.74
C VAL A 123 0.74 -19.09 -2.67
N MET A 124 -0.54 -18.73 -2.65
CA MET A 124 -1.02 -17.50 -3.25
C MET A 124 -0.79 -16.36 -2.27
N MET A 125 -0.10 -15.32 -2.71
CA MET A 125 0.27 -14.15 -1.90
C MET A 125 -0.11 -12.86 -2.63
N ALA A 126 -0.55 -11.85 -1.87
CA ALA A 126 -0.77 -10.51 -2.40
C ALA A 126 0.23 -9.50 -1.80
N TYR A 127 0.85 -8.71 -2.66
CA TYR A 127 1.84 -7.70 -2.31
C TYR A 127 1.33 -6.32 -2.68
N HIS A 128 1.57 -5.33 -1.82
CA HIS A 128 1.16 -3.94 -2.03
C HIS A 128 2.06 -3.22 -3.05
N THR A 129 1.94 -3.62 -4.31
CA THR A 129 2.70 -3.02 -5.41
C THR A 129 2.12 -1.69 -5.87
N TYR A 130 1.03 -1.19 -5.29
CA TYR A 130 0.49 0.12 -5.65
C TYR A 130 1.50 1.25 -5.36
N LYS A 131 2.23 1.15 -4.25
CA LYS A 131 3.20 2.16 -3.80
C LYS A 131 4.40 1.53 -3.13
N CYS A 132 5.60 1.90 -3.55
CA CYS A 132 6.84 1.54 -2.88
C CYS A 132 6.99 2.33 -1.57
N PRO A 133 7.46 1.70 -0.47
CA PRO A 133 7.74 2.37 0.81
C PRO A 133 8.72 3.54 0.79
N HIS A 134 9.48 3.72 -0.30
CA HIS A 134 10.44 4.82 -0.41
C HIS A 134 9.77 6.14 -0.81
N LEU A 135 9.39 6.25 -2.08
CA LEU A 135 8.83 7.45 -2.70
C LEU A 135 7.66 7.08 -3.63
N CYS A 136 6.89 6.07 -3.22
CA CYS A 136 5.53 5.83 -3.70
C CYS A 136 5.38 5.43 -5.18
N CYS A 137 6.48 5.10 -5.87
CA CYS A 137 6.42 4.51 -7.20
C CYS A 137 5.86 3.10 -7.17
N LYS A 138 5.25 2.64 -8.26
CA LYS A 138 4.72 1.26 -8.39
C LYS A 138 5.87 0.26 -8.62
N PRO A 139 6.15 -0.71 -7.71
CA PRO A 139 7.05 -1.81 -8.00
C PRO A 139 6.47 -2.74 -9.09
N VAL A 140 7.36 -3.42 -9.82
CA VAL A 140 7.03 -4.31 -10.92
C VAL A 140 7.74 -5.64 -10.73
N PHE A 141 7.02 -6.74 -10.93
CA PHE A 141 7.62 -8.08 -10.92
C PHE A 141 8.56 -8.27 -12.12
N THR A 142 9.73 -8.85 -11.88
CA THR A 142 10.75 -9.13 -12.89
C THR A 142 11.31 -10.53 -12.69
N ASP A 143 11.13 -11.38 -13.70
CA ASP A 143 11.48 -12.80 -13.67
C ASP A 143 12.98 -13.04 -13.54
N GLU A 144 13.80 -12.26 -14.24
CA GLU A 144 15.25 -12.34 -14.17
C GLU A 144 15.90 -10.98 -14.50
N GLY A 145 17.06 -10.74 -13.92
CA GLY A 145 17.81 -9.54 -14.24
C GLY A 145 19.16 -9.47 -13.54
N LYS A 146 19.82 -8.33 -13.73
CA LYS A 146 21.08 -8.00 -13.07
C LYS A 146 20.94 -6.67 -12.36
N SER A 147 21.14 -6.68 -11.04
CA SER A 147 21.12 -5.47 -10.24
C SER A 147 22.21 -4.52 -10.68
N THR A 148 21.86 -3.25 -10.86
CA THR A 148 22.83 -2.21 -11.26
C THR A 148 23.58 -1.61 -10.07
N ILE A 149 23.10 -1.79 -8.83
CA ILE A 149 23.80 -1.30 -7.64
C ILE A 149 24.74 -2.37 -7.06
N SER A 150 24.32 -3.64 -6.96
CA SER A 150 25.16 -4.74 -6.45
C SER A 150 25.89 -5.51 -7.54
N GLY A 151 25.46 -5.43 -8.80
CA GLY A 151 26.03 -6.19 -9.92
C GLY A 151 25.69 -7.69 -9.92
N LYS A 152 24.86 -8.15 -8.97
CA LYS A 152 24.45 -9.55 -8.84
C LYS A 152 23.27 -9.85 -9.77
N ASN A 153 23.21 -11.08 -10.26
CA ASN A 153 22.00 -11.58 -10.93
C ASN A 153 20.92 -11.84 -9.87
N PHE A 154 19.67 -11.64 -10.25
CA PHE A 154 18.51 -11.94 -9.43
C PHE A 154 17.44 -12.60 -10.30
N GLU A 155 16.51 -13.31 -9.65
CA GLU A 155 15.36 -13.95 -10.29
C GLU A 155 14.12 -13.72 -9.42
N ASN A 156 12.97 -13.56 -10.06
CA ASN A 156 11.65 -13.48 -9.45
C ASN A 156 11.54 -12.41 -8.35
N MET A 157 11.88 -11.17 -8.68
CA MET A 157 11.92 -10.06 -7.72
C MET A 157 10.89 -8.99 -8.05
N PHE A 158 10.40 -8.28 -7.02
CA PHE A 158 9.72 -7.00 -7.23
C PHE A 158 10.76 -5.88 -7.26
N LEU A 159 10.83 -5.14 -8.37
CA LEU A 159 11.72 -3.99 -8.52
C LEU A 159 10.93 -2.70 -8.63
N CYS A 160 11.32 -1.73 -7.82
CA CYS A 160 10.86 -0.35 -7.94
C CYS A 160 11.71 0.38 -8.99
N PRO A 161 11.17 0.73 -10.17
CA PRO A 161 11.96 1.27 -11.28
C PRO A 161 12.54 2.66 -11.01
N CYS A 162 12.03 3.39 -10.01
CA CYS A 162 12.44 4.76 -9.73
C CYS A 162 13.85 4.84 -9.13
N HIS A 163 14.13 4.02 -8.11
CA HIS A 163 15.41 4.03 -7.39
C HIS A 163 15.92 2.63 -7.06
N LEU A 164 15.40 1.63 -7.77
CA LEU A 164 15.92 0.26 -7.81
C LEU A 164 15.87 -0.47 -6.47
N SER A 165 14.87 -0.16 -5.64
CA SER A 165 14.54 -0.98 -4.48
C SER A 165 14.07 -2.36 -4.96
N MET A 166 14.69 -3.41 -4.44
CA MET A 166 14.45 -4.80 -4.83
C MET A 166 13.91 -5.57 -3.62
N PHE A 167 12.75 -6.19 -3.80
CA PHE A 167 12.05 -6.92 -2.75
C PHE A 167 11.91 -8.39 -3.11
N ASP A 168 12.23 -9.26 -2.15
CA ASP A 168 12.10 -10.70 -2.30
C ASP A 168 10.68 -11.15 -1.94
N PRO A 169 9.89 -11.65 -2.92
CA PRO A 169 8.53 -12.10 -2.64
C PRO A 169 8.47 -13.30 -1.69
N ILE A 170 9.53 -14.12 -1.59
CA ILE A 170 9.50 -15.33 -0.77
C ILE A 170 10.12 -15.16 0.62
N SER A 171 10.89 -14.10 0.85
CA SER A 171 11.38 -13.75 2.18
C SER A 171 10.39 -12.83 2.88
N ILE A 172 9.43 -13.41 3.62
CA ILE A 172 8.45 -12.64 4.40
C ILE A 172 8.97 -12.44 5.83
N ILE A 173 9.12 -11.18 6.22
CA ILE A 173 9.67 -10.81 7.53
C ILE A 173 8.76 -9.84 8.28
N GLU A 174 8.82 -9.89 9.61
CA GLU A 174 8.32 -8.78 10.44
C GLU A 174 9.32 -7.63 10.33
N ASN A 175 8.84 -6.47 9.87
CA ASN A 175 9.62 -5.25 9.74
C ASN A 175 9.05 -4.13 10.61
N ILE A 176 9.81 -3.04 10.72
CA ILE A 176 9.36 -1.82 11.40
C ILE A 176 9.28 -0.71 10.37
N ASP A 177 8.08 -0.16 10.17
CA ASP A 177 7.88 0.91 9.20
C ASP A 177 8.45 2.27 9.67
N GLU A 178 8.34 3.28 8.81
CA GLU A 178 8.81 4.65 9.10
C GLU A 178 8.15 5.32 10.32
N GLN A 179 7.01 4.80 10.77
CA GLN A 179 6.25 5.28 11.94
C GLN A 179 6.51 4.44 13.20
N GLY A 180 7.37 3.41 13.11
CA GLY A 180 7.68 2.52 14.23
C GLY A 180 6.69 1.37 14.44
N ARG A 181 5.82 1.09 13.46
CA ARG A 181 4.81 0.03 13.53
C ARG A 181 5.35 -1.27 12.96
N LYS A 182 4.90 -2.39 13.53
CA LYS A 182 5.20 -3.73 13.01
C LYS A 182 4.37 -3.97 11.74
N VAL A 183 5.04 -4.39 10.68
CA VAL A 183 4.45 -4.69 9.37
C VAL A 183 5.03 -6.00 8.84
N MET A 184 4.18 -6.89 8.32
CA MET A 184 4.65 -8.04 7.56
C MET A 184 4.94 -7.60 6.13
N ALA A 185 6.13 -7.91 5.63
CA ALA A 185 6.58 -7.42 4.34
C ALA A 185 7.52 -8.41 3.65
N ALA A 186 7.49 -8.37 2.31
CA ALA A 186 8.54 -8.95 1.48
C ALA A 186 9.85 -8.19 1.71
N GLU A 187 10.91 -8.91 2.09
CA GLU A 187 12.19 -8.37 2.51
C GLU A 187 12.79 -7.44 1.45
N LEU A 188 13.31 -6.31 1.90
CA LEU A 188 14.13 -5.43 1.07
C LEU A 188 15.56 -6.00 0.98
N LEU A 189 15.96 -6.44 -0.21
CA LEU A 189 17.31 -6.94 -0.45
C LEU A 189 18.29 -5.83 -0.83
N GLU A 190 17.80 -4.81 -1.54
CA GLU A 190 18.65 -3.76 -2.11
C GLU A 190 17.88 -2.46 -2.34
N GLY A 191 18.59 -1.33 -2.33
CA GLY A 191 18.06 -0.01 -2.70
C GLY A 191 17.61 0.84 -1.50
N PRO A 192 17.07 2.04 -1.75
CA PRO A 192 16.88 3.07 -0.73
C PRO A 192 15.54 3.00 0.01
N ALA A 193 14.74 1.94 -0.17
CA ALA A 193 13.50 1.84 0.59
C ALA A 193 13.83 1.68 2.09
N PRO A 194 13.04 2.30 2.98
CA PRO A 194 13.32 2.23 4.41
C PRO A 194 13.03 0.85 5.01
N TYR A 195 12.12 0.08 4.38
CA TYR A 195 11.71 -1.26 4.79
C TYR A 195 11.18 -2.08 3.60
N GLY A 196 10.78 -3.32 3.86
CA GLY A 196 10.23 -4.26 2.87
C GLY A 196 8.88 -3.85 2.28
N LEU A 197 8.45 -4.54 1.21
CA LEU A 197 7.17 -4.28 0.55
C LEU A 197 6.01 -4.93 1.33
N PRO A 198 5.03 -4.16 1.85
CA PRO A 198 3.94 -4.73 2.64
C PRO A 198 3.15 -5.79 1.88
N VAL A 199 2.74 -6.82 2.62
CA VAL A 199 1.83 -7.86 2.12
C VAL A 199 0.39 -7.54 2.54
N VAL A 200 -0.57 -7.96 1.72
CA VAL A 200 -1.99 -7.88 2.04
C VAL A 200 -2.46 -9.31 2.28
N PRO A 201 -2.95 -9.64 3.49
CA PRO A 201 -3.47 -10.98 3.74
C PRO A 201 -4.65 -11.27 2.81
N ILE A 202 -4.74 -12.50 2.30
CA ILE A 202 -5.82 -12.92 1.41
C ILE A 202 -6.54 -14.16 1.95
N ALA A 203 -7.78 -14.34 1.50
CA ALA A 203 -8.58 -15.53 1.78
C ALA A 203 -9.39 -15.94 0.55
N GLU A 204 -9.94 -17.14 0.60
CA GLU A 204 -10.89 -17.62 -0.41
C GLU A 204 -12.31 -17.43 0.11
N LYS A 205 -13.18 -16.87 -0.73
CA LYS A 205 -14.60 -16.69 -0.43
C LYS A 205 -15.41 -16.87 -1.69
N ASP A 206 -16.46 -17.69 -1.60
CA ASP A 206 -17.41 -17.93 -2.70
C ASP A 206 -16.73 -18.38 -4.02
N GLY A 207 -15.60 -19.08 -3.92
CA GLY A 207 -14.82 -19.57 -5.08
C GLY A 207 -13.96 -18.50 -5.77
N GLY A 208 -13.67 -17.39 -5.09
CA GLY A 208 -12.76 -16.34 -5.54
C GLY A 208 -11.84 -15.85 -4.43
N LEU A 209 -10.76 -15.19 -4.83
CA LEU A 209 -9.80 -14.59 -3.91
C LEU A 209 -10.29 -13.23 -3.42
N VAL A 210 -10.17 -12.99 -2.12
CA VAL A 210 -10.48 -11.71 -1.47
C VAL A 210 -9.25 -11.20 -0.71
N GLY A 211 -9.04 -9.89 -0.73
CA GLY A 211 -8.10 -9.24 0.18
C GLY A 211 -8.76 -8.97 1.52
N LEU A 212 -8.03 -9.20 2.62
CA LEU A 212 -8.49 -8.96 3.98
C LEU A 212 -8.11 -7.55 4.45
N THR A 213 -9.03 -6.92 5.17
CA THR A 213 -8.86 -5.56 5.71
C THR A 213 -8.27 -5.55 7.13
N THR A 214 -7.82 -6.69 7.64
CA THR A 214 -7.32 -6.86 9.01
C THR A 214 -6.09 -6.03 9.34
N HIS A 215 -5.29 -5.68 8.32
CA HIS A 215 -4.03 -4.97 8.45
C HIS A 215 -3.88 -3.81 7.47
N LEU A 216 -4.97 -3.06 7.23
CA LEU A 216 -4.90 -1.85 6.39
C LEU A 216 -3.90 -0.82 6.91
N ASP A 217 -3.63 -0.81 8.22
CA ASP A 217 -2.65 0.08 8.82
C ASP A 217 -1.24 -0.10 8.24
N TRP A 218 -0.86 -1.31 7.82
CA TRP A 218 0.43 -1.57 7.16
C TRP A 218 0.61 -0.80 5.85
N LEU A 219 -0.50 -0.38 5.25
CA LEU A 219 -0.52 0.33 3.98
C LEU A 219 -0.55 1.86 4.16
N LYS A 220 -0.55 2.36 5.40
CA LYS A 220 -0.58 3.81 5.72
C LYS A 220 0.80 4.44 5.60
N TYR A 221 1.29 4.56 4.37
CA TYR A 221 2.47 5.32 4.01
C TYR A 221 2.19 6.07 2.71
N CYS A 222 3.10 6.96 2.29
CA CYS A 222 2.95 7.65 1.02
C CYS A 222 1.64 8.46 0.89
N GLY A 223 1.26 9.14 1.98
CA GLY A 223 0.03 9.92 2.08
C GLY A 223 -1.25 9.10 2.04
N GLN A 224 -1.16 7.78 2.27
CA GLN A 224 -2.32 6.94 2.59
C GLN A 224 -2.55 7.00 4.10
N GLY A 225 -3.77 7.38 4.50
CA GLY A 225 -4.16 7.58 5.90
C GLY A 225 -4.03 9.02 6.36
#